data_AF-A0A644TTM0-F1
#
_entry.id   AF-A0A644TTM0-F1
#
_cell.length_a   1.000
_cell.length_b   1.000
_cell.length_c   1.000
_cell.angle_alpha   90.00
_cell.angle_beta   90.00
_cell.angle_gamma   90.00
#
_symmetry.space_group_name_H-M   'P 1'
#
loop_
_entity.id
_entity.type
_entity.pdbx_description
1 polymer ?
#
loop_
_entity_poly.entity_id
_entity_poly.type
_entity_poly.pdbx_seq_one_letter_code
_entity_poly.pdbx_strand_id
1 'polypeptide(L)' 'MKKIIHQLTLACFLLIPALALAGGNTSNDSFSHSKNMLSQVYADHRVTIYCGAEYDAQGNVTLPTGFTTPKHEKRADRIE' A
#
# COMPACT_ATOMS: atom_id res chain seq x y z
N MET A 1 10.07 46.46 -18.95
CA MET A 1 10.88 45.31 -18.47
C MET A 1 10.19 44.54 -17.34
N LYS A 2 9.91 45.14 -16.17
CA LYS A 2 9.23 44.45 -15.05
C LYS A 2 7.91 43.77 -15.45
N LYS A 3 7.02 44.46 -16.20
CA LYS A 3 5.76 43.87 -16.68
C LYS A 3 5.94 42.63 -17.56
N ILE A 4 6.93 42.65 -18.46
CA ILE A 4 7.28 41.52 -19.33
C ILE A 4 7.83 40.35 -18.50
N ILE A 5 8.66 40.65 -17.50
CA ILE A 5 9.17 39.64 -16.55
C ILE A 5 8.00 38.99 -15.80
N HIS A 6 7.04 39.77 -15.28
CA HIS A 6 5.88 39.21 -14.57
C HIS A 6 4.98 38.38 -15.48
N GLN A 7 4.80 38.78 -16.74
CA GLN A 7 4.04 38.00 -17.72
C GLN A 7 4.74 36.68 -18.08
N LEU A 8 6.07 36.69 -18.21
CA LEU A 8 6.86 35.47 -18.41
C LEU A 8 6.83 34.55 -17.19
N THR A 9 6.89 35.10 -15.97
CA THR A 9 6.78 34.32 -14.73
C THR A 9 5.41 33.65 -14.61
N LEU A 10 4.33 34.38 -14.92
CA LEU A 10 2.97 33.84 -14.92
C LEU A 10 2.78 32.75 -15.98
N ALA A 11 3.29 32.97 -17.19
CA ALA A 11 3.25 31.98 -18.27
C ALA A 11 4.04 30.70 -17.91
N CYS A 12 5.17 30.84 -17.22
CA CYS A 12 5.97 29.71 -16.75
C CYS A 12 5.24 28.92 -15.65
N PHE A 13 4.57 29.61 -14.71
CA PHE A 13 3.77 28.96 -13.66
C PHE A 13 2.59 28.16 -14.20
N LEU A 14 1.99 28.61 -15.31
CA LEU A 14 0.88 27.90 -15.98
C LEU A 14 1.31 26.58 -16.64
N LEU A 15 2.60 26.38 -16.91
CA LEU A 15 3.13 25.15 -17.52
C LEU A 15 3.50 24.07 -16.50
N ILE A 16 3.54 24.39 -15.20
CA ILE A 16 3.91 23.46 -14.13
C ILE A 16 3.01 22.19 -14.10
N PRO A 17 1.68 22.27 -14.27
CA PRO A 17 0.83 21.07 -14.25
C PRO A 17 1.11 20.11 -15.40
N ALA A 18 1.61 20.60 -16.54
CA ALA A 18 1.93 19.77 -17.71
C ALA A 18 3.18 18.90 -17.49
N LEU A 19 3.98 19.19 -16.46
CA LEU A 19 5.13 18.39 -16.04
C LEU A 19 4.76 17.30 -15.02
N ALA A 20 3.50 17.22 -14.59
CA ALA A 20 3.04 16.19 -13.67
C ALA A 20 2.89 14.85 -14.40
N LEU A 21 3.95 14.04 -14.39
CA LEU A 21 3.89 12.64 -14.80
C LEU A 21 3.34 11.81 -13.63
N ALA A 22 2.03 11.60 -13.61
CA ALA A 22 1.44 10.59 -12.75
C ALA A 22 1.56 9.21 -13.44
N GLY A 23 2.06 8.21 -12.73
CA GLY A 23 2.13 6.83 -13.23
C GLY A 23 0.77 6.19 -13.55
N GLY A 24 -0.33 6.88 -13.22
CA GLY A 24 -1.69 6.38 -13.39
C GLY A 24 -2.00 5.16 -12.52
N ASN A 25 -3.17 4.57 -12.73
CA ASN A 25 -3.49 3.25 -12.19
C ASN A 25 -2.73 2.21 -13.01
N THR A 26 -1.66 1.66 -12.46
CA THR A 26 -1.01 0.48 -13.03
C THR A 26 -1.84 -0.75 -12.69
N SER A 27 -2.06 -1.64 -13.66
CA SER A 27 -2.63 -2.96 -13.37
C SER A 27 -1.65 -3.74 -12.51
N ASN A 28 -2.13 -4.51 -11.53
CA ASN A 28 -1.30 -5.55 -10.96
C ASN A 28 -1.31 -6.73 -11.93
N ASP A 29 -0.16 -6.98 -12.56
CA ASP A 29 -0.02 -7.93 -13.67
C ASP A 29 -0.39 -9.38 -13.29
N SER A 30 -0.43 -9.71 -11.99
CA SER A 30 -0.91 -11.00 -11.50
C SER A 30 -1.37 -10.93 -10.04
N PHE A 31 -2.15 -11.93 -9.62
CA PHE A 31 -2.55 -12.11 -8.22
C PHE A 31 -1.36 -12.23 -7.27
N SER A 32 -0.31 -12.95 -7.66
CA SER A 32 0.91 -13.09 -6.85
C SER A 32 1.61 -11.75 -6.66
N HIS A 33 1.72 -10.96 -7.74
CA HIS A 33 2.29 -9.62 -7.66
C HIS A 33 1.46 -8.71 -6.74
N SER A 34 0.13 -8.77 -6.82
CA SER A 34 -0.76 -8.03 -5.92
C SER A 34 -0.53 -8.37 -4.45
N LYS A 35 -0.36 -9.64 -4.11
CA LYS A 35 -0.13 -10.05 -2.71
C LYS A 35 1.21 -9.55 -2.18
N ASN A 36 2.25 -9.59 -3.01
CA ASN A 36 3.56 -9.05 -2.64
C ASN A 36 3.55 -7.53 -2.48
N MET A 37 2.77 -6.81 -3.30
CA MET A 37 2.59 -5.37 -3.13
C MET A 37 1.79 -5.06 -1.85
N LEU A 38 0.74 -5.83 -1.58
CA LEU A 38 -0.08 -5.67 -0.39
C LEU A 38 0.73 -5.82 0.91
N SER A 39 1.69 -6.76 0.96
CA SER A 39 2.54 -6.93 2.15
C SER A 39 3.45 -5.72 2.42
N GLN A 40 3.79 -4.94 1.38
CA GLN A 40 4.53 -3.68 1.52
C GLN A 40 3.63 -2.56 2.04
N VAL A 41 2.38 -2.51 1.58
CA VAL A 41 1.39 -1.52 2.05
C VAL A 41 1.08 -1.70 3.55
N TYR A 42 1.07 -2.94 4.04
CA TYR A 42 0.81 -3.27 5.45
C TYR A 42 2.08 -3.36 6.31
N ALA A 43 3.25 -2.93 5.80
CA ALA A 43 4.52 -3.15 6.48
C ALA A 43 4.64 -2.50 7.87
N ASP A 44 3.90 -1.43 8.12
CA ASP A 44 3.81 -0.71 9.40
C ASP A 44 2.49 -1.00 10.17
N HIS A 45 1.60 -1.80 9.59
CA HIS A 45 0.29 -2.13 10.17
C HIS A 45 -0.06 -3.61 10.00
N ARG A 46 0.77 -4.51 10.52
CA ARG A 46 0.56 -5.96 10.38
C ARG A 46 -0.48 -6.51 11.36
N VAL A 47 -1.74 -6.19 11.09
CA VAL A 47 -2.91 -6.64 11.85
C VAL A 47 -3.92 -7.29 10.90
N THR A 48 -4.42 -8.47 11.27
CA THR A 48 -5.43 -9.19 10.48
C THR A 48 -6.75 -8.42 10.41
N ILE A 49 -7.42 -8.46 9.25
CA ILE A 49 -8.62 -7.68 8.98
C ILE A 49 -9.78 -8.02 9.93
N TYR A 50 -9.97 -9.30 10.25
CA TYR A 50 -11.15 -9.75 11.00
C TYR A 50 -10.93 -9.84 12.50
N CYS A 51 -9.81 -10.46 12.91
CA CYS A 51 -9.58 -10.80 14.31
C CYS A 51 -8.73 -9.76 15.04
N GLY A 52 -8.16 -8.79 14.34
CA GLY A 52 -7.21 -7.85 14.95
C GLY A 52 -5.93 -8.53 15.47
N ALA A 53 -5.65 -9.77 15.07
CA ALA A 53 -4.45 -10.49 15.45
C ALA A 53 -3.22 -9.90 14.74
N GLU A 54 -2.11 -9.78 15.46
CA GLU A 54 -0.83 -9.33 14.89
C GLU A 54 -0.18 -10.45 14.07
N TYR A 55 0.60 -10.10 13.06
CA TYR A 55 1.44 -11.04 12.32
C TYR A 55 2.81 -10.45 11.96
N ASP A 56 3.80 -11.31 11.75
CA ASP A 56 5.16 -10.87 11.44
C ASP A 56 5.40 -10.65 9.92
N ALA A 57 6.60 -10.20 9.57
CA ALA A 57 6.97 -9.96 8.16
C ALA A 57 7.02 -11.23 7.30
N GLN A 58 7.09 -12.41 7.93
CA GLN A 58 7.06 -13.72 7.28
C GLN A 58 5.61 -14.25 7.15
N GLY A 59 4.64 -13.52 7.70
CA GLY A 59 3.23 -13.86 7.66
C GLY A 59 2.78 -14.80 8.77
N ASN A 60 3.60 -15.03 9.80
CA ASN A 60 3.20 -15.86 10.94
C ASN A 60 2.29 -15.05 11.87
N VAL A 61 1.14 -15.62 12.21
CA VAL A 61 0.10 -14.96 13.02
C VAL A 61 0.30 -15.25 14.50
N THR A 62 0.23 -14.21 15.33
CA THR A 62 0.14 -14.35 16.78
C THR A 62 -1.33 -14.57 17.16
N LEU A 63 -1.69 -15.82 17.46
CA LEU A 63 -3.06 -16.20 17.78
C LEU A 63 -3.54 -15.51 19.07
N PRO A 64 -4.75 -14.91 19.09
CA PRO A 64 -5.31 -14.32 20.30
C PRO A 64 -5.45 -15.35 21.43
N THR A 65 -5.27 -14.91 22.67
CA THR A 65 -5.44 -15.78 23.84
C THR A 65 -6.83 -16.41 23.86
N GLY A 66 -6.88 -17.74 23.98
CA GLY A 66 -8.13 -18.51 24.00
C GLY A 66 -8.68 -18.88 22.62
N PHE A 67 -8.05 -18.44 21.52
CA PHE A 67 -8.40 -18.90 20.18
C PHE A 67 -8.17 -20.42 20.05
N THR A 68 -9.17 -21.14 19.56
CA THR A 68 -9.08 -22.57 19.23
C THR A 68 -9.85 -22.83 17.95
N THR A 69 -9.39 -23.80 17.15
CA THR A 69 -10.11 -24.26 15.97
C THR A 69 -10.06 -25.79 15.90
N PRO A 70 -11.19 -26.47 15.66
CA PRO A 70 -11.20 -27.93 15.54
C PRO A 70 -10.63 -28.42 14.20
N LYS A 71 -10.37 -27.52 13.24
CA LYS A 71 -9.86 -27.84 11.90
C LYS A 71 -8.88 -26.79 11.40
N HIS A 72 -7.98 -27.23 10.53
CA HIS A 72 -7.01 -26.37 9.85
C HIS A 72 -6.09 -25.58 10.79
N GLU A 73 -5.67 -26.18 11.90
CA GLU A 73 -4.76 -25.57 12.88
C GLU A 73 -3.53 -24.91 12.22
N LYS A 74 -2.86 -25.63 11.31
CA LYS A 74 -1.70 -25.10 10.56
C LYS A 74 -1.99 -23.87 9.68
N ARG A 75 -3.26 -23.60 9.35
CA ARG A 75 -3.66 -22.40 8.59
C ARG A 75 -3.88 -21.21 9.52
N ALA A 76 -4.29 -21.46 10.76
CA ALA A 76 -4.50 -20.40 11.74
C ALA A 76 -3.21 -19.64 12.05
N ASP A 77 -2.06 -20.31 11.96
CA ASP A 77 -0.74 -19.74 12.25
C ASP A 77 -0.20 -18.82 11.13
N ARG A 78 -0.94 -18.55 10.05
CA ARG A 78 -0.44 -17.76 8.91
C ARG A 78 -1.48 -16.88 8.22
N ILE A 79 -1.03 -15.72 7.72
CA ILE A 79 -1.81 -14.85 6.83
C ILE A 79 -1.89 -15.44 5.42
N GLU A 80 -2.98 -15.17 4.69
CA GLU A 80 -3.27 -15.76 3.37
C GLU A 80 -3.18 -14.77 2.19
#